data_AF-A0A8H4P8H7-F1
#
_entry.id   AF-A0A8H4P8H7-F1
#
_cell.length_a   1.000
_cell.length_b   1.000
_cell.length_c   1.000
_cell.angle_alpha   90.00
_cell.angle_beta   90.00
_cell.angle_gamma   90.00
#
_symmetry.space_group_name_H-M   'P 1'
#
loop_
_entity.id
_entity.type
_entity.pdbx_description
1 polymer ?
#
loop_
_entity_poly.entity_id
_entity_poly.type
_entity_poly.pdbx_seq_one_letter_code
_entity_poly.pdbx_strand_id
1 'polypeptide(L)'
;MCMYSRIVYSCRHERWGLRVKPCQASEDFHAGNVSEDCKTRQPHALTSRRLERKCYKCAAVDTKLVEAKKKLDSIREMLMEKQRQERQKKKMEEGEETALADQSEEEKGGHQKDEKNGSAEQKDSAPEGGD
;
A
#
# COMPACT_ATOMS: atom_id res chain seq x y z
N MET A 1 -16.60 -2.22 -48.22
CA MET A 1 -15.71 -2.48 -47.07
C MET A 1 -15.77 -3.95 -46.71
N CYS A 2 -14.66 -4.56 -46.30
CA CYS A 2 -14.66 -5.96 -45.85
C CYS A 2 -15.26 -6.08 -44.44
N MET A 3 -16.09 -7.09 -44.23
CA MET A 3 -16.71 -7.36 -42.93
C MET A 3 -15.84 -8.33 -42.11
N TYR A 4 -15.63 -8.00 -40.84
CA TYR A 4 -14.81 -8.77 -39.93
C TYR A 4 -15.57 -9.08 -38.64
N SER A 5 -15.28 -10.25 -38.06
CA SER A 5 -15.63 -10.50 -36.68
C SER A 5 -14.85 -9.54 -35.76
N ARG A 6 -15.49 -9.13 -34.65
CA ARG A 6 -14.90 -8.18 -33.71
C ARG A 6 -15.13 -8.63 -32.28
N ILE A 7 -14.10 -8.54 -31.46
CA ILE A 7 -14.19 -8.74 -30.02
C ILE A 7 -14.05 -7.37 -29.35
N VAL A 8 -15.01 -7.03 -28.49
CA VAL A 8 -14.95 -5.82 -27.65
C VAL A 8 -14.81 -6.26 -26.19
N TYR A 9 -13.73 -5.85 -25.54
CA TYR A 9 -13.45 -6.18 -24.13
C TYR A 9 -14.19 -5.21 -23.19
N SER A 10 -14.34 -5.58 -21.92
CA SER A 10 -14.94 -4.70 -20.90
C SER A 10 -14.15 -3.39 -20.71
N CYS A 11 -12.84 -3.41 -21.00
CA CYS A 11 -11.99 -2.22 -21.02
C CYS A 11 -12.10 -1.38 -22.31
N ARG A 12 -13.15 -1.59 -23.13
CA ARG A 12 -13.45 -0.89 -24.40
C ARG A 12 -12.41 -1.03 -25.52
N HIS A 13 -11.35 -1.80 -25.31
CA HIS A 13 -10.44 -2.17 -26.38
C HIS A 13 -11.13 -3.14 -27.34
N GLU A 14 -10.73 -3.06 -28.61
CA GLU A 14 -11.26 -3.90 -29.67
C GLU A 14 -10.16 -4.76 -30.28
N ARG A 15 -10.52 -5.98 -30.68
CA ARG A 15 -9.67 -6.86 -31.50
C ARG A 15 -10.46 -7.33 -32.71
N TRP A 16 -9.90 -7.08 -33.89
CA TRP A 16 -10.41 -7.64 -35.13
C TRP A 16 -10.07 -9.13 -35.22
N GLY A 17 -11.06 -9.94 -35.58
CA GLY A 17 -10.91 -11.37 -35.83
C GLY A 17 -10.83 -11.67 -37.33
N LEU A 18 -11.40 -12.82 -37.71
CA LEU A 18 -11.43 -13.30 -39.10
C LEU A 18 -12.28 -12.39 -40.00
N ARG A 19 -11.88 -12.28 -41.27
CA ARG A 19 -12.67 -11.69 -42.36
C ARG A 19 -13.86 -12.63 -42.63
N VAL A 20 -15.07 -12.12 -42.43
CA VAL A 20 -16.33 -12.87 -42.56
C VAL A 20 -16.87 -12.74 -43.98
N LYS A 21 -16.77 -11.54 -44.57
CA LYS A 21 -17.20 -11.29 -45.95
C LYS A 21 -16.22 -10.32 -46.63
N PRO A 22 -15.60 -10.70 -47.75
CA PRO A 22 -14.84 -9.77 -48.57
C PRO A 22 -15.79 -8.78 -49.25
N CYS A 23 -15.25 -7.63 -49.67
CA CYS A 23 -15.94 -6.75 -50.61
C CYS A 23 -15.36 -6.90 -52.01
N GLN A 24 -16.05 -6.35 -53.01
CA GLN A 24 -15.63 -6.42 -54.42
C GLN A 24 -14.15 -6.07 -54.63
N ALA A 25 -13.66 -4.96 -54.06
CA ALA A 25 -12.24 -4.59 -54.19
C ALA A 25 -11.25 -5.66 -53.68
N SER A 26 -11.64 -6.43 -52.67
CA SER A 26 -10.83 -7.54 -52.15
C SER A 26 -10.92 -8.78 -53.05
N GLU A 27 -12.09 -9.03 -53.62
CA GLU A 27 -12.30 -10.10 -54.60
C GLU A 27 -11.51 -9.81 -55.88
N ASP A 28 -11.55 -8.56 -56.37
CA ASP A 28 -10.80 -8.11 -57.55
C ASP A 28 -9.29 -8.22 -57.32
N PHE A 29 -8.82 -7.90 -56.12
CA PHE A 29 -7.41 -8.08 -55.75
C PHE A 29 -7.00 -9.56 -55.81
N HIS A 30 -7.82 -10.44 -55.23
CA HIS A 30 -7.56 -11.88 -55.26
C HIS A 30 -7.68 -12.48 -56.67
N ALA A 31 -8.46 -11.86 -57.55
CA ALA A 31 -8.54 -12.22 -58.97
C ALA A 31 -7.38 -11.66 -59.82
N GLY A 32 -6.52 -10.79 -59.25
CA GLY A 32 -5.43 -10.13 -59.97
C GLY A 32 -5.85 -8.92 -60.82
N ASN A 33 -7.09 -8.46 -60.66
CA ASN A 33 -7.64 -7.32 -61.42
C ASN A 33 -7.15 -5.97 -60.87
N VAL A 34 -6.72 -5.91 -59.61
CA VAL A 34 -6.17 -4.71 -58.96
C VAL A 34 -4.92 -5.05 -58.15
N SER A 35 -4.06 -4.06 -57.90
CA SER A 35 -2.76 -4.24 -57.24
C SER A 35 -2.80 -4.20 -55.71
N GLU A 36 -3.87 -3.71 -55.09
CA GLU A 36 -3.99 -3.57 -53.63
C GLU A 36 -5.28 -4.18 -53.07
N ASP A 37 -5.17 -4.89 -51.93
CA ASP A 37 -6.32 -5.40 -51.19
C ASP A 37 -7.05 -4.28 -50.41
N CYS A 38 -8.32 -4.51 -50.11
CA CYS A 38 -9.12 -3.62 -49.28
C CYS A 38 -8.56 -3.52 -47.84
N LYS A 39 -8.17 -2.30 -47.45
CA LYS A 39 -7.66 -1.97 -46.10
C LYS A 39 -8.78 -1.60 -45.11
N THR A 40 -9.99 -1.35 -45.59
CA THR A 40 -11.10 -0.88 -44.76
C THR A 40 -11.86 -2.03 -44.11
N ARG A 41 -11.98 -1.99 -42.77
CA ARG A 41 -12.64 -3.01 -41.95
C ARG A 41 -13.95 -2.48 -41.39
N GLN A 42 -15.00 -3.27 -41.49
CA GLN A 42 -16.31 -3.00 -40.90
C GLN A 42 -16.70 -4.16 -39.96
N PRO A 43 -17.27 -3.88 -38.78
CA PRO A 43 -17.69 -4.95 -37.88
C PRO A 43 -18.92 -5.67 -38.43
N HIS A 44 -18.87 -7.00 -38.44
CA HIS A 44 -20.02 -7.83 -38.72
C HIS A 44 -20.84 -8.00 -37.43
N ALA A 45 -22.07 -7.49 -37.42
CA ALA A 45 -22.87 -7.38 -36.20
C ALA A 45 -23.07 -8.71 -35.46
N LEU A 46 -23.44 -9.77 -36.18
CA LEU A 46 -23.77 -11.08 -35.59
C LEU A 46 -22.57 -11.88 -35.09
N THR A 47 -21.38 -11.65 -35.66
CA THR A 47 -20.15 -12.35 -35.24
C THR A 47 -19.31 -11.49 -34.30
N SER A 48 -19.75 -10.25 -34.06
CA SER A 48 -19.15 -9.39 -33.05
C SER A 48 -19.61 -9.82 -31.66
N ARG A 49 -18.67 -10.00 -30.74
CA ARG A 49 -18.95 -10.42 -29.37
C ARG A 49 -18.34 -9.47 -28.36
N ARG A 50 -19.03 -9.27 -27.25
CA ARG A 50 -18.50 -8.58 -26.09
C ARG A 50 -17.97 -9.61 -25.10
N LEU A 51 -16.81 -9.35 -24.54
CA LEU A 51 -16.23 -10.18 -23.49
C LEU A 51 -16.22 -9.40 -22.18
N GLU A 52 -16.74 -10.01 -21.12
CA GLU A 52 -16.78 -9.46 -19.76
C GLU A 52 -15.42 -9.53 -19.04
N ARG A 53 -14.33 -9.52 -19.80
CA ARG A 53 -12.95 -9.47 -19.29
C ARG A 53 -12.19 -8.35 -19.95
N LYS A 54 -11.16 -7.86 -19.27
CA LYS A 54 -10.20 -6.90 -19.82
C LYS A 54 -9.34 -7.56 -20.89
N CYS A 55 -8.81 -6.76 -21.80
CA CYS A 55 -7.82 -7.26 -22.76
C CYS A 55 -6.49 -7.57 -22.04
N TYR A 56 -5.64 -8.38 -22.66
CA TYR A 56 -4.36 -8.79 -22.08
C TYR A 56 -3.48 -7.62 -21.65
N LYS A 57 -3.43 -6.54 -22.46
CA LYS A 57 -2.66 -5.34 -22.15
C LYS A 57 -3.15 -4.66 -20.87
N CYS A 58 -4.47 -4.50 -20.72
CA CYS A 58 -5.05 -3.90 -19.52
C CYS A 58 -4.86 -4.80 -18.28
N ALA A 59 -5.07 -6.11 -18.43
CA ALA A 59 -4.85 -7.06 -17.34
C ALA A 59 -3.39 -7.02 -16.85
N ALA A 60 -2.41 -6.94 -17.77
CA ALA A 60 -1.01 -6.81 -17.40
C ALA A 60 -0.69 -5.52 -16.64
N VAL A 61 -1.35 -4.40 -16.99
CA VAL A 61 -1.21 -3.13 -16.27
C VAL A 61 -1.80 -3.25 -14.86
N ASP A 62 -2.97 -3.87 -14.72
CA ASP A 62 -3.58 -4.09 -13.40
C ASP A 62 -2.67 -4.92 -12.49
N THR A 63 -2.07 -5.98 -13.01
CA THR A 63 -1.11 -6.81 -12.25
C THR A 63 0.08 -5.99 -11.75
N LYS A 64 0.70 -5.20 -12.64
CA LYS A 64 1.81 -4.31 -12.27
C LYS A 64 1.40 -3.28 -11.22
N LEU A 65 0.18 -2.75 -11.32
CA LEU A 65 -0.35 -1.79 -10.37
C LEU A 65 -0.58 -2.43 -8.99
N VAL A 66 -1.08 -3.66 -8.93
CA VAL A 66 -1.22 -4.42 -7.68
C VAL A 66 0.16 -4.69 -7.06
N GLU A 67 1.14 -5.11 -7.86
CA GLU A 67 2.51 -5.33 -7.37
C GLU A 67 3.16 -4.05 -6.85
N ALA A 68 2.99 -2.92 -7.55
CA ALA A 68 3.50 -1.64 -7.12
C ALA A 68 2.88 -1.19 -5.79
N LYS A 69 1.56 -1.35 -5.62
CA LYS A 69 0.87 -1.06 -4.35
C LYS A 69 1.43 -1.88 -3.19
N LYS A 70 1.57 -3.19 -3.37
CA LYS A 70 2.16 -4.08 -2.35
C LYS A 70 3.56 -3.63 -1.92
N LYS A 71 4.40 -3.24 -2.88
CA LYS A 71 5.74 -2.72 -2.58
C LYS A 71 5.69 -1.41 -1.78
N LEU A 72 4.81 -0.49 -2.16
CA LEU A 72 4.62 0.76 -1.43
C LEU A 72 4.13 0.53 0.00
N ASP A 73 3.18 -0.38 0.19
CA ASP A 73 2.65 -0.72 1.51
C ASP A 73 3.73 -1.35 2.39
N SER A 74 4.54 -2.28 1.85
CA SER A 74 5.69 -2.84 2.57
C SER A 74 6.72 -1.77 2.96
N ILE A 75 7.02 -0.82 2.07
CA ILE A 75 7.92 0.30 2.40
C ILE A 75 7.33 1.16 3.52
N ARG A 76 6.04 1.45 3.48
CA ARG A 76 5.36 2.21 4.55
C ARG A 76 5.47 1.49 5.89
N GLU A 77 5.22 0.19 5.92
CA GLU A 77 5.34 -0.62 7.14
C GLU A 77 6.77 -0.59 7.70
N MET A 78 7.79 -0.76 6.85
CA MET A 78 9.19 -0.67 7.28
C MET A 78 9.54 0.71 7.84
N LEU A 79 9.05 1.79 7.23
CA LEU A 79 9.29 3.15 7.73
C LEU A 79 8.60 3.39 9.07
N MET A 80 7.36 2.92 9.24
CA MET A 80 6.63 3.04 10.50
C MET A 80 7.31 2.26 11.63
N GLU A 81 7.76 1.04 11.35
CA GLU A 81 8.48 0.22 12.31
C GLU A 81 9.83 0.85 12.69
N LYS A 82 10.58 1.37 11.72
CA LYS A 82 11.82 2.11 11.98
C LYS A 82 11.57 3.33 12.89
N GLN A 83 10.54 4.12 12.60
CA GLN A 83 10.18 5.26 13.46
C GLN A 83 9.78 4.83 14.87
N ARG A 84 9.09 3.69 15.02
CA ARG A 84 8.73 3.12 16.32
C ARG A 84 9.98 2.72 17.11
N GLN A 85 10.92 2.04 16.46
CA GLN A 85 12.19 1.64 17.07
C GLN A 85 13.03 2.86 17.47
N GLU A 86 13.12 3.88 16.63
CA GLU A 86 13.82 5.13 16.96
C GLU A 86 13.19 5.83 18.18
N ARG A 87 11.85 5.87 18.27
CA ARG A 87 11.16 6.41 19.45
C ARG A 87 11.43 5.58 20.72
N GLN A 88 11.49 4.26 20.60
CA GLN A 88 11.82 3.39 21.73
C GLN A 88 13.27 3.57 22.18
N LYS A 89 14.22 3.68 21.23
CA LYS A 89 15.64 3.90 21.52
C LYS A 89 15.86 5.23 22.25
N LYS A 90 15.25 6.32 21.78
CA LYS A 90 15.32 7.63 22.46
C LYS A 90 14.79 7.58 23.89
N LYS A 91 13.66 6.89 24.13
CA LYS A 91 13.10 6.72 25.48
C LYS A 91 14.02 5.93 26.42
N MET A 92 14.76 4.95 25.90
CA MET A 92 15.74 4.21 26.69
C MET A 92 16.95 5.08 27.02
N GLU A 93 17.47 5.82 26.03
CA GLU A 93 18.61 6.74 26.21
C GLU A 93 18.27 7.87 27.21
N GLU A 94 17.09 8.50 27.09
CA GLU A 94 16.63 9.54 28.03
C GLU A 94 16.40 8.99 29.45
N GLY A 95 15.87 7.76 29.58
CA GLY A 95 15.66 7.11 30.88
C GLY A 95 16.98 6.76 31.59
N GLU A 96 17.98 6.32 30.85
CA GLU A 96 19.32 6.00 31.36
C GLU A 96 20.09 7.26 31.79
N GLU A 97 19.93 8.36 31.04
CA GLU A 97 20.52 9.67 31.37
C GLU A 97 19.89 10.29 32.63
N THR A 98 18.57 10.15 32.83
CA THR A 98 17.90 10.57 34.08
C THR A 98 18.26 9.69 35.28
N ALA A 99 18.48 8.38 35.09
CA ALA A 99 18.86 7.47 36.17
C ALA A 99 20.31 7.68 36.65
N LEU A 100 21.20 8.17 35.78
CA LEU A 100 22.56 8.57 36.12
C LEU A 100 22.63 9.94 36.82
N ALA A 101 21.71 10.86 36.49
CA ALA A 101 21.59 12.13 37.18
C ALA A 101 21.11 11.97 38.63
N ASP A 102 20.13 11.09 38.88
CA ASP A 102 19.57 10.82 40.22
C ASP A 102 20.61 10.18 41.17
N GLN A 103 21.49 9.32 40.65
CA GLN A 103 22.59 8.70 41.42
C GLN A 103 23.73 9.66 41.78
N SER A 104 23.79 10.84 41.16
CA SER A 104 24.83 11.84 41.45
C SER A 104 24.45 12.84 42.57
N GLU A 105 23.18 12.85 43.01
CA GLU A 105 22.71 13.71 44.10
C GLU A 105 22.71 13.02 45.49
N GLU A 106 22.85 11.68 45.57
CA GLU A 106 22.90 10.96 46.87
C GLU A 106 24.30 10.89 47.54
N GLU A 107 25.41 11.21 46.85
CA GLU A 107 26.77 11.14 47.43
C GLU A 107 27.25 12.43 48.15
N LYS A 108 26.37 13.42 48.36
CA LYS A 108 26.68 14.63 49.18
C LYS A 108 25.67 14.85 50.31
N GLY A 109 25.43 13.81 51.11
CA GLY A 109 24.52 13.84 52.26
C GLY A 109 25.13 13.28 53.55
N GLY A 110 26.23 13.87 54.03
CA GLY A 110 26.53 14.05 55.47
C GLY A 110 26.64 12.84 56.41
N HIS A 111 27.88 12.48 56.78
CA HIS A 111 28.18 11.75 58.02
C HIS A 111 28.75 12.71 59.08
N GLN A 112 27.98 13.04 60.12
CA GLN A 112 28.50 13.18 61.49
C GLN A 112 27.37 13.13 62.54
N LYS A 113 27.39 11.99 63.26
CA LYS A 113 27.00 11.69 64.65
C LYS A 113 27.24 12.85 65.66
N ASP A 114 26.67 12.94 66.86
CA ASP A 114 25.98 12.05 67.81
C ASP A 114 25.31 12.94 68.92
N GLU A 115 24.56 12.30 69.84
CA GLU A 115 24.25 12.72 71.23
C GLU A 115 22.79 13.12 71.62
N LYS A 116 22.07 12.07 72.07
CA LYS A 116 21.38 11.92 73.37
C LYS A 116 20.63 13.11 74.03
N ASN A 117 19.33 12.89 74.23
CA ASN A 117 18.65 12.61 75.53
C ASN A 117 17.39 13.49 75.76
N GLY A 118 16.30 12.90 76.24
CA GLY A 118 15.24 13.65 76.92
C GLY A 118 13.79 13.28 76.58
N SER A 119 13.27 12.28 77.29
CA SER A 119 11.93 12.08 77.88
C SER A 119 10.67 12.85 77.44
N ALA A 120 9.56 12.12 77.53
CA ALA A 120 8.16 12.53 77.80
C ALA A 120 7.42 13.19 76.62
N GLU A 121 6.13 13.00 76.36
CA GLU A 121 5.02 12.36 77.07
C GLU A 121 3.88 12.18 76.04
N GLN A 122 3.17 11.06 76.14
CA GLN A 122 1.73 10.82 75.96
C GLN A 122 0.80 11.62 74.99
N LYS A 123 -0.14 10.84 74.42
CA LYS A 123 -1.55 11.13 74.03
C LYS A 123 -1.76 11.93 72.73
N ASP A 124 -2.77 11.70 71.90
CA ASP A 124 -4.02 10.92 71.97
C ASP A 124 -4.63 10.86 70.54
N SER A 125 -5.50 9.88 70.30
CA SER A 125 -6.62 9.87 69.33
C SER A 125 -6.40 9.55 67.83
N ALA A 126 -7.08 8.47 67.42
CA ALA A 126 -7.46 8.04 66.07
C ALA A 126 -8.79 8.74 65.62
N PRO A 127 -9.57 8.22 64.64
CA PRO A 127 -9.36 7.94 63.19
C PRO A 127 -10.45 8.65 62.31
N GLU A 128 -10.69 8.10 61.10
CA GLU A 128 -11.85 8.32 60.18
C GLU A 128 -11.67 9.47 59.15
N GLY A 129 -12.04 9.38 57.87
CA GLY A 129 -12.91 8.47 57.12
C GLY A 129 -13.75 9.30 56.12
N GLY A 130 -14.03 8.75 54.93
CA GLY A 130 -15.05 9.24 53.97
C GLY A 130 -14.60 10.36 53.02
N ASP A 131 -14.97 10.40 51.75
CA ASP A 131 -15.85 9.58 50.89
C ASP A 131 -15.34 9.75 49.44
#